data_AF-K9T9G8-F1
#
_entry.id   AF-K9T9G8-F1
#
_cell.length_a   1.000
_cell.length_b   1.000
_cell.length_c   1.000
_cell.angle_alpha   90.00
_cell.angle_beta   90.00
_cell.angle_gamma   90.00
#
_symmetry.space_group_name_H-M   'P 1'
#
loop_
_entity.id
_entity.type
_entity.pdbx_description
1 polymer ?
#
loop_
_entity_poly.entity_id
_entity_poly.type
_entity_poly.pdbx_seq_one_letter_code
_entity_poly.pdbx_strand_id
1 'polypeptide(L)'
;MSAETQASSQNTTGADAVDAAIAKGIDLDGTPIPAEKLELYNKIMALEANRQRSGVSNTMRSRIVRIGSKHIAKDELNQMLTDAGFAPLKEKEIAFFMAANK
;
A
#
# COMPACT_ATOMS: atom_id res chain seq x y z
N MET A 1 38.10 -11.16 24.78
CA MET A 1 36.74 -11.48 25.21
C MET A 1 35.77 -10.63 24.41
N SER A 2 34.83 -11.32 23.77
CA SER A 2 34.04 -10.91 22.63
C SER A 2 32.96 -9.88 23.00
N ALA A 3 32.79 -8.86 22.17
CA ALA A 3 31.56 -8.09 22.12
C ALA A 3 30.68 -8.69 21.03
N GLU A 4 29.64 -9.41 21.46
CA GLU A 4 28.56 -9.90 20.62
C GLU A 4 27.87 -8.72 19.92
N THR A 5 28.07 -8.64 18.61
CA THR A 5 27.26 -7.79 17.73
C THR A 5 25.86 -8.39 17.71
N GLN A 6 24.92 -7.73 18.39
CA GLN A 6 23.51 -8.11 18.39
C GLN A 6 23.01 -8.22 16.95
N ALA A 7 22.64 -9.43 16.54
CA ALA A 7 21.91 -9.69 15.33
C ALA A 7 20.54 -9.01 15.46
N SER A 8 20.39 -7.84 14.86
CA SER A 8 19.10 -7.19 14.67
C SER A 8 18.24 -8.11 13.82
N SER A 9 17.25 -8.75 14.44
CA SER A 9 16.19 -9.51 13.77
C SER A 9 15.47 -8.57 12.81
N GLN A 10 15.88 -8.57 11.54
CA GLN A 10 15.18 -7.81 10.50
C GLN A 10 13.84 -8.50 10.27
N ASN A 11 12.77 -7.84 10.71
CA ASN A 11 11.42 -8.22 10.33
C ASN A 11 11.33 -8.12 8.80
N THR A 12 11.33 -9.25 8.11
CA THR A 12 11.25 -9.33 6.64
C THR A 12 9.82 -9.30 6.11
N THR A 13 8.85 -8.97 6.97
CA THR A 13 7.43 -9.01 6.64
C THR A 13 6.88 -7.59 6.48
N GLY A 14 6.10 -7.40 5.42
CA GLY A 14 5.42 -6.13 5.13
C GLY A 14 6.11 -5.30 4.04
N ALA A 15 5.48 -4.17 3.70
CA ALA A 15 5.94 -3.27 2.65
C ALA A 15 7.34 -2.70 2.95
N ASP A 16 7.64 -2.45 4.22
CA ASP A 16 8.90 -1.84 4.66
C ASP A 16 10.14 -2.71 4.33
N ALA A 17 9.99 -4.04 4.34
CA ALA A 17 11.08 -4.96 3.99
C ALA A 17 11.41 -4.92 2.49
N VAL A 18 10.38 -4.78 1.65
CA VAL A 18 10.53 -4.71 0.18
C VAL A 18 11.18 -3.40 -0.22
N ASP A 19 10.73 -2.27 0.34
CA ASP A 19 11.31 -0.96 0.05
C ASP A 19 12.79 -0.89 0.46
N ALA A 20 13.14 -1.49 1.61
CA ALA A 20 14.53 -1.59 2.05
C ALA A 20 15.40 -2.46 1.12
N ALA A 21 14.84 -3.53 0.55
CA ALA A 21 15.54 -4.40 -0.38
C ALA A 21 15.80 -3.69 -1.73
N ILE A 22 14.77 -3.03 -2.27
CA ILE A 22 14.88 -2.20 -3.49
C ILE A 22 15.93 -1.10 -3.33
N ALA A 23 15.94 -0.41 -2.18
CA ALA A 23 16.94 0.64 -1.90
C ALA A 23 18.38 0.10 -1.85
N LYS A 24 18.55 -1.16 -1.44
CA LYS A 24 19.86 -1.86 -1.44
C LYS A 24 20.19 -2.51 -2.79
N GLY A 25 19.26 -2.53 -3.75
CA GLY A 25 19.43 -3.20 -5.03
C GLY A 25 19.47 -4.73 -4.95
N ILE A 26 18.91 -5.31 -3.90
CA ILE A 26 18.84 -6.76 -3.68
C ILE A 26 17.39 -7.20 -3.46
N ASP A 27 17.04 -8.41 -3.88
CA ASP A 27 15.76 -9.03 -3.58
C ASP A 27 15.76 -9.57 -2.13
N LEU A 28 14.60 -10.00 -1.64
CA LEU A 28 14.45 -10.54 -0.27
C LEU A 28 15.25 -11.83 -0.04
N ASP A 29 15.61 -12.54 -1.11
CA ASP A 29 16.48 -13.71 -1.08
C ASP A 29 17.99 -13.35 -1.18
N GLY A 30 18.31 -12.06 -1.29
CA GLY A 30 19.68 -11.55 -1.40
C GLY A 30 20.25 -11.54 -2.82
N THR A 31 19.50 -11.96 -3.84
CA THR A 31 19.93 -11.86 -5.24
C THR A 31 19.94 -10.40 -5.71
N PRO A 32 20.87 -9.99 -6.61
CA PRO A 32 20.89 -8.62 -7.12
C PRO A 32 19.70 -8.35 -8.05
N ILE A 33 19.06 -7.19 -7.88
CA ILE A 33 17.99 -6.74 -8.78
C ILE A 33 18.63 -6.22 -10.09
N PRO A 34 18.15 -6.67 -11.27
CA PRO A 34 18.62 -6.14 -12.55
C PRO A 34 18.51 -4.61 -12.65
N ALA A 35 19.56 -3.96 -13.16
CA ALA A 35 19.64 -2.50 -13.23
C ALA A 35 18.45 -1.86 -13.99
N GLU A 36 18.04 -2.45 -15.11
CA GLU A 36 16.90 -2.00 -15.91
C GLU A 36 15.59 -1.91 -15.09
N LYS A 37 15.39 -2.84 -14.14
CA LYS A 37 14.22 -2.85 -13.27
C LYS A 37 14.28 -1.73 -12.23
N LEU A 38 15.45 -1.50 -11.64
CA LEU A 38 15.67 -0.42 -10.68
C LEU A 38 15.53 0.95 -11.33
N GLU A 39 16.08 1.14 -12.53
CA GLU A 39 15.94 2.37 -13.29
C GLU A 39 14.47 2.68 -13.59
N LEU A 40 13.71 1.68 -14.05
CA LEU A 40 12.29 1.84 -14.29
C LEU A 40 11.53 2.19 -13.01
N TYR A 41 11.77 1.47 -11.91
CA TYR A 41 11.14 1.75 -10.62
C TYR A 41 11.41 3.19 -10.16
N ASN A 42 12.67 3.61 -10.15
CA ASN A 42 13.09 4.93 -9.72
C ASN A 42 12.46 6.04 -10.58
N LYS A 43 12.39 5.83 -11.90
CA LYS A 43 11.72 6.76 -12.82
C LYS A 43 10.24 6.94 -12.47
N ILE A 44 9.52 5.86 -12.22
CA ILE A 44 8.09 5.94 -11.88
C ILE A 44 7.89 6.57 -10.49
N MET A 45 8.72 6.23 -9.50
CA MET A 45 8.65 6.84 -8.16
C MET A 45 8.94 8.35 -8.20
N ALA A 46 9.88 8.80 -9.02
CA ALA A 46 10.13 10.23 -9.23
C ALA A 46 8.94 10.97 -9.86
N LEU A 47 8.21 10.32 -10.77
CA LEU A 47 6.96 10.87 -11.32
C LEU A 47 5.86 10.97 -10.25
N GLU A 48 5.69 9.94 -9.41
CA GLU A 48 4.70 9.94 -8.34
C GLU A 48 5.05 10.96 -7.23
N ALA A 49 6.32 11.18 -6.94
CA ALA A 49 6.78 12.17 -5.96
C ALA A 49 6.40 13.61 -6.35
N ASN A 50 6.32 13.89 -7.65
CA ASN A 50 5.91 15.21 -8.17
C ASN A 50 4.38 15.39 -8.24
N ARG A 51 3.60 14.39 -7.86
CA ARG A 51 2.14 14.47 -7.91
C ARG A 51 1.59 15.23 -6.71
N GLN A 52 0.76 16.24 -6.97
CA GLN A 52 -0.05 16.84 -5.91
C GLN A 52 -1.00 15.79 -5.32
N ARG A 53 -0.80 15.48 -4.04
CA ARG A 53 -1.65 14.52 -3.32
C ARG A 53 -3.03 15.15 -3.07
N SER A 54 -4.06 14.31 -3.12
CA SER A 54 -5.36 14.70 -2.58
C SER A 54 -5.23 14.97 -1.07
N GLY A 55 -5.99 15.93 -0.56
CA GLY A 55 -6.04 16.22 0.88
C GLY A 55 -6.31 14.97 1.73
N VAL A 56 -5.85 14.99 2.98
CA VAL A 56 -5.82 13.83 3.89
C VAL A 56 -7.16 13.10 3.97
N SER A 57 -8.27 13.84 4.11
CA SER A 57 -9.61 13.26 4.20
C SER A 57 -10.01 12.42 2.97
N ASN A 58 -9.69 12.90 1.76
CA ASN A 58 -9.96 12.15 0.53
C ASN A 58 -9.11 10.87 0.46
N THR A 59 -7.84 10.97 0.86
CA THR A 59 -6.93 9.82 0.92
C THR A 59 -7.41 8.77 1.93
N MET A 60 -7.85 9.22 3.11
CA MET A 60 -8.43 8.34 4.14
C MET A 60 -9.67 7.62 3.62
N ARG A 61 -10.64 8.35 3.05
CA ARG A 61 -11.85 7.75 2.48
C ARG A 61 -11.51 6.70 1.43
N SER A 62 -10.63 7.01 0.48
CA SER A 62 -10.23 6.06 -0.56
C SER A 62 -9.52 4.82 -0.02
N ARG A 63 -8.76 4.95 1.08
CA ARG A 63 -8.15 3.78 1.77
C ARG A 63 -9.22 2.94 2.47
N ILE A 64 -10.15 3.57 3.18
CA ILE A 64 -11.27 2.90 3.85
C ILE A 64 -12.08 2.09 2.83
N VAL A 65 -12.49 2.71 1.72
CA VAL A 65 -13.28 2.01 0.68
C VAL A 65 -12.52 0.79 0.13
N ARG A 66 -11.25 0.97 -0.27
CA ARG A 66 -10.46 -0.09 -0.94
C ARG A 66 -10.07 -1.26 -0.03
N ILE A 67 -9.84 -1.00 1.26
CA ILE A 67 -9.48 -2.04 2.23
C ILE A 67 -10.75 -2.62 2.84
N GLY A 68 -11.68 -1.77 3.27
CA GLY A 68 -12.95 -2.17 3.87
C GLY A 68 -13.78 -3.06 2.96
N SER A 69 -13.77 -2.83 1.64
CA SER A 69 -14.51 -3.67 0.68
C SER A 69 -14.08 -5.14 0.64
N LYS A 70 -12.92 -5.48 1.22
CA LYS A 70 -12.42 -6.86 1.32
C LYS A 70 -12.90 -7.58 2.58
N HIS A 71 -13.44 -6.85 3.55
CA HIS A 71 -13.70 -7.35 4.90
C HIS A 71 -15.11 -7.06 5.40
N ILE A 72 -15.77 -6.03 4.85
CA ILE A 72 -17.05 -5.50 5.32
C ILE A 72 -18.05 -5.54 4.17
N ALA A 73 -19.30 -5.92 4.46
CA ALA A 73 -20.36 -5.93 3.46
C ALA A 73 -20.60 -4.51 2.91
N LYS A 74 -21.03 -4.43 1.65
CA LYS A 74 -21.22 -3.15 0.94
C LYS A 74 -22.12 -2.17 1.71
N ASP A 75 -23.29 -2.61 2.19
CA ASP A 75 -24.24 -1.74 2.88
C ASP A 75 -23.72 -1.29 4.25
N GLU A 76 -23.04 -2.20 4.97
CA GLU A 76 -22.40 -1.90 6.26
C GLU A 76 -21.27 -0.87 6.09
N LEU A 77 -20.38 -1.06 5.12
CA LEU A 77 -19.30 -0.09 4.85
C LEU A 77 -19.85 1.28 4.44
N ASN A 78 -20.95 1.30 3.67
CA ASN A 78 -21.60 2.54 3.26
C ASN A 78 -22.19 3.31 4.45
N GLN A 79 -22.79 2.59 5.40
CA GLN A 79 -23.29 3.19 6.63
C GLN A 79 -22.15 3.76 7.47
N MET A 80 -21.07 2.99 7.68
CA MET A 80 -19.89 3.45 8.42
C MET A 80 -19.25 4.71 7.82
N LEU A 81 -19.21 4.82 6.49
CA LEU A 81 -18.72 6.03 5.82
C LEU A 81 -19.60 7.24 6.16
N THR A 82 -20.91 7.08 6.07
CA THR A 82 -21.88 8.16 6.31
C THR A 82 -21.85 8.60 7.78
N ASP A 83 -21.80 7.65 8.72
CA ASP A 83 -21.72 7.91 10.15
C ASP A 83 -20.43 8.66 10.53
N ALA A 84 -19.32 8.38 9.83
CA ALA A 84 -18.05 9.07 10.01
C ALA A 84 -17.96 10.41 9.25
N GLY A 85 -19.04 10.88 8.61
CA GLY A 85 -19.08 12.14 7.86
C GLY A 85 -18.38 12.10 6.50
N PHE A 86 -18.06 10.91 5.98
CA PHE A 86 -17.57 10.76 4.61
C PHE A 86 -18.75 10.67 3.63
N ALA A 87 -18.49 11.05 2.38
CA ALA A 87 -19.43 10.80 1.30
C ALA A 87 -19.71 9.29 1.16
N PRO A 88 -20.97 8.87 0.92
CA PRO A 88 -21.33 7.47 0.73
C PRO A 88 -20.60 6.85 -0.48
N LEU A 89 -20.67 5.53 -0.62
CA LEU A 89 -20.08 4.81 -1.75
C LEU A 89 -20.60 5.37 -3.08
N LYS A 90 -19.68 5.58 -4.01
CA LYS A 90 -19.98 5.99 -5.39
C LYS A 90 -20.38 4.77 -6.20
N GLU A 91 -21.12 4.96 -7.30
CA GLU A 91 -21.55 3.86 -8.18
C GLU A 91 -20.39 2.99 -8.66
N LYS A 92 -19.27 3.63 -9.08
CA LYS A 92 -18.05 2.90 -9.46
C LYS A 92 -17.44 2.10 -8.31
N GLU A 93 -17.59 2.56 -7.07
CA GLU A 93 -17.10 1.89 -5.87
C GLU A 93 -17.98 0.68 -5.54
N ILE A 94 -19.30 0.80 -5.77
CA ILE A 94 -20.25 -0.30 -5.63
C ILE A 94 -19.96 -1.41 -6.65
N ALA A 95 -19.59 -1.06 -7.90
CA ALA A 95 -19.26 -2.04 -8.93
C ALA A 95 -18.09 -2.96 -8.54
N PHE A 96 -17.12 -2.48 -7.74
CA PHE A 96 -16.01 -3.31 -7.26
C PHE A 96 -16.47 -4.44 -6.31
N PHE A 97 -17.54 -4.23 -5.54
CA PHE A 97 -18.10 -5.27 -4.68
C PHE A 97 -18.76 -6.42 -5.47
N MET A 98 -19.25 -6.15 -6.69
CA MET A 98 -19.81 -7.19 -7.55
C MET A 98 -18.73 -8.01 -8.26
N ALA A 99 -17.60 -7.38 -8.60
CA ALA A 99 -16.48 -8.05 -9.28
C ALA A 99 -15.64 -8.94 -8.35
N ALA A 100 -15.58 -8.63 -7.04
CA ALA A 100 -14.83 -9.40 -6.05
C ALA A 100 -15.53 -10.69 -5.58
N ASN A 101 -16.80 -10.90 -5.96
CA ASN A 101 -17.62 -12.07 -5.62
C ASN A 101 -17.73 -13.08 -6.78
N LYS A 102 -16.75 -13.14 -7.67
CA LYS A 102 -16.64 -14.09 -8.78
C LYS A 102 -15.37 -14.92 -8.64
#